data_AF-A0A8J3WJ51-F1
#
_entry.id   AF-A0A8J3WJ51-F1
#
_cell.length_a   1.000
_cell.length_b   1.000
_cell.length_c   1.000
_cell.angle_alpha   90.00
_cell.angle_beta   90.00
_cell.angle_gamma   90.00
#
_symmetry.space_group_name_H-M   'P 1'
#
loop_
_entity.id
_entity.type
_entity.pdbx_description
1 polymer ?
#
loop_
_entity_poly.entity_id
_entity_poly.type
_entity_poly.pdbx_seq_one_letter_code
_entity_poly.pdbx_strand_id
1 'polypeptide(L)'
;MTLITDPTLHDRLTALAERQAAAGEVRGLAAADPVNVPMIRHWADAMGDANPVYTDAEAAAASVHGGIVAPPAMIQVWTMPGVNRRARQGPTPVDDVLAMLDGNGYTGVVATNCEQTYHRYLRPGDRPVPATRFTGLTGPKRTALGEGYFVTWNVTWYCDDEPVAEMLFRVLKFRPRTDRAGSGAQDGRTDSGTGEASAGPRPPYPLRPAVNEDTAFFWEGAAQGELRIQKCADCGQLRHPPGPMCPSCRSAARTHVVASGLGEVYSYVVHHHPPVPGRQAPFVVAVVELPEGVRIVGNVVDCPPSEVGIGMPLRVTYRQMDDELVLPMWIPREP
;
A
#
# COMPACT_ATOMS: atom_id res chain seq x y z
N MET A 1 29.21 -7.23 -17.93
CA MET A 1 29.26 -5.76 -17.85
C MET A 1 29.37 -5.39 -16.38
N THR A 2 30.60 -5.12 -15.96
CA THR A 2 31.06 -5.02 -14.58
C THR A 2 30.41 -3.84 -13.86
N LEU A 3 29.94 -4.08 -12.64
CA LEU A 3 29.34 -3.10 -11.73
C LEU A 3 30.35 -1.96 -11.48
N ILE A 4 30.02 -0.75 -11.91
CA ILE A 4 30.72 0.46 -11.49
C ILE A 4 29.91 1.05 -10.33
N THR A 5 30.03 0.42 -9.16
CA THR A 5 29.90 1.16 -7.90
C THR A 5 31.02 2.18 -7.91
N ASP A 6 30.72 3.47 -7.84
CA ASP A 6 31.71 4.47 -7.44
C ASP A 6 32.12 4.12 -6.00
N PRO A 7 33.31 3.53 -5.78
CA PRO A 7 33.71 3.06 -4.45
C PRO A 7 33.72 4.22 -3.45
N THR A 8 33.97 5.43 -3.94
CA THR A 8 34.03 6.65 -3.11
C THR A 8 32.67 7.08 -2.57
N LEU A 9 31.55 6.71 -3.21
CA LEU A 9 30.22 7.07 -2.73
C LEU A 9 29.77 6.13 -1.61
N HIS A 10 29.96 4.83 -1.79
CA HIS A 10 29.56 3.85 -0.79
C HIS A 10 30.30 4.09 0.54
N ASP A 11 31.61 4.33 0.49
CA ASP A 11 32.41 4.60 1.68
C ASP A 11 31.97 5.88 2.39
N ARG A 12 31.67 6.95 1.63
CA ARG A 12 31.14 8.21 2.19
C ARG A 12 29.78 8.03 2.84
N LEU A 13 28.89 7.23 2.23
CA LEU A 13 27.57 6.92 2.76
C LEU A 13 27.66 6.10 4.06
N THR A 14 28.53 5.09 4.09
CA THR A 14 28.76 4.27 5.28
C THR A 14 29.34 5.11 6.43
N ALA A 15 30.35 5.94 6.16
CA ALA A 15 30.91 6.85 7.16
C ALA A 15 29.89 7.89 7.66
N LEU A 16 29.00 8.38 6.79
CA LEU A 16 27.90 9.25 7.21
C LEU A 16 26.88 8.50 8.07
N ALA A 17 26.49 7.29 7.66
CA ALA A 17 25.56 6.44 8.38
C ALA A 17 26.07 6.11 9.81
N GLU A 18 27.36 5.81 9.95
CA GLU A 18 28.00 5.60 11.26
C GLU A 18 27.94 6.85 12.14
N ARG A 19 28.23 8.04 11.58
CA ARG A 19 28.10 9.31 12.32
C ARG A 19 26.67 9.58 12.75
N GLN A 20 25.69 9.34 11.88
CA GLN A 20 24.27 9.56 12.20
C GLN A 20 23.74 8.55 13.21
N ALA A 21 24.21 7.29 13.16
CA ALA A 21 23.90 6.30 14.19
C ALA A 21 24.50 6.70 15.55
N ALA A 22 25.73 7.25 15.57
CA ALA A 22 26.41 7.70 16.78
C ALA A 22 25.79 8.97 17.41
N ALA A 23 25.06 9.78 16.62
CA ALA A 23 24.33 10.95 17.13
C ALA A 23 23.19 10.57 18.09
N GLY A 24 22.76 9.31 18.08
CA GLY A 24 21.69 8.83 18.94
C GLY A 24 20.34 9.43 18.59
N GLU A 25 19.52 9.65 19.60
CA GLU A 25 18.17 10.18 19.43
C GLU A 25 18.16 11.71 19.47
N VAL A 26 17.59 12.33 18.44
CA VAL A 26 17.46 13.79 18.32
C VAL A 26 16.00 14.19 18.43
N ARG A 27 15.66 14.99 19.46
CA ARG A 27 14.31 15.51 19.65
C ARG A 27 13.97 16.58 18.61
N GLY A 28 12.79 16.43 18.01
CA GLY A 28 12.20 17.39 17.08
C GLY A 28 11.28 18.38 17.79
N LEU A 29 10.42 19.03 16.99
CA LEU A 29 9.42 19.95 17.51
C LEU A 29 8.18 19.23 18.01
N ALA A 30 7.60 19.73 19.10
CA ALA A 30 6.28 19.33 19.55
C ALA A 30 5.24 19.44 18.42
N ALA A 31 4.23 18.56 18.48
CA ALA A 31 3.07 18.60 17.61
C ALA A 31 2.52 20.03 17.47
N ALA A 32 2.16 20.40 16.24
CA ALA A 32 1.73 21.77 15.93
C ALA A 32 0.50 22.17 16.76
N ASP A 33 -0.40 21.20 16.94
CA ASP A 33 -1.62 21.25 17.73
C ASP A 33 -1.54 20.15 18.79
N PRO A 34 -2.11 20.34 20.00
CA PRO A 34 -2.35 19.21 20.89
C PRO A 34 -3.28 18.21 20.17
N VAL A 35 -3.24 16.96 20.63
CA VAL A 35 -4.24 15.95 20.27
C VAL A 35 -5.62 16.56 20.48
N ASN A 36 -6.44 16.54 19.44
CA ASN A 36 -7.70 17.26 19.43
C ASN A 36 -8.79 16.49 18.69
N VAL A 37 -10.02 16.62 19.19
CA VAL A 37 -11.21 15.93 18.67
C VAL A 37 -11.51 16.26 17.20
N PRO A 38 -11.37 17.53 16.72
CA PRO A 38 -11.59 17.84 15.31
C PRO A 38 -10.72 17.02 14.35
N MET A 39 -9.41 16.91 14.61
CA MET A 39 -8.51 16.10 13.80
C MET A 39 -8.82 14.60 13.91
N ILE A 40 -9.14 14.11 15.10
CA ILE A 40 -9.56 12.71 15.31
C ILE A 40 -10.78 12.38 14.46
N ARG A 41 -11.82 13.21 14.51
CA ARG A 41 -13.04 13.01 13.73
C ARG A 41 -12.75 12.99 12.23
N HIS A 42 -12.03 13.98 11.71
CA HIS A 42 -11.71 14.03 10.28
C HIS A 42 -10.88 12.85 9.80
N TRP A 43 -9.95 12.37 10.63
CA TRP A 43 -9.18 11.18 10.33
C TRP A 43 -10.07 9.92 10.34
N ALA A 44 -10.90 9.75 11.38
CA ALA A 44 -11.80 8.61 11.51
C ALA A 44 -12.79 8.52 10.34
N ASP A 45 -13.40 9.65 9.95
CA ASP A 45 -14.30 9.74 8.79
C ASP A 45 -13.58 9.36 7.49
N ALA A 46 -12.38 9.88 7.26
CA ALA A 46 -11.60 9.60 6.05
C ALA A 46 -11.13 8.14 5.98
N MET A 47 -10.84 7.52 7.11
CA MET A 47 -10.44 6.12 7.21
C MET A 47 -11.63 5.15 7.23
N GLY A 48 -12.86 5.66 7.39
CA GLY A 48 -14.04 4.84 7.60
C GLY A 48 -14.03 4.06 8.92
N ASP A 49 -13.31 4.57 9.93
CA ASP A 49 -13.21 3.95 11.25
C ASP A 49 -14.31 4.49 12.17
N ALA A 50 -15.38 3.72 12.32
CA ALA A 50 -16.56 4.09 13.09
C ALA A 50 -16.47 3.71 14.59
N ASN A 51 -15.27 3.44 15.12
CA ASN A 51 -15.13 3.09 16.53
C ASN A 51 -15.56 4.26 17.45
N PRO A 52 -16.62 4.08 18.26
CA PRO A 52 -17.25 5.19 18.99
C PRO A 52 -16.34 5.77 20.09
N VAL A 53 -15.32 5.04 20.56
CA VAL A 53 -14.41 5.54 21.61
C VAL A 53 -13.57 6.75 21.17
N TYR A 54 -13.52 7.03 19.85
CA TYR A 54 -12.78 8.14 19.28
C TYR A 54 -13.60 9.44 19.17
N THR A 55 -14.93 9.35 19.07
CA THR A 55 -15.78 10.48 18.70
C THR A 55 -17.01 10.67 19.59
N ASP A 56 -17.44 9.63 20.32
CA ASP A 56 -18.58 9.66 21.24
C ASP A 56 -18.08 9.67 22.70
N ALA A 57 -18.38 10.75 23.42
CA ALA A 57 -17.91 10.93 24.79
C ALA A 57 -18.55 9.95 25.79
N GLU A 58 -19.82 9.56 25.59
CA GLU A 58 -20.53 8.64 26.47
C GLU A 58 -20.00 7.21 26.28
N ALA A 59 -19.86 6.79 25.02
CA ALA A 59 -19.29 5.49 24.68
C ALA A 59 -17.83 5.38 25.16
N ALA A 60 -17.04 6.45 24.99
CA ALA A 60 -15.66 6.46 25.44
C ALA A 60 -15.55 6.43 26.98
N ALA A 61 -16.43 7.13 27.70
CA ALA A 61 -16.51 7.11 29.17
C ALA A 61 -16.93 5.73 29.71
N ALA A 62 -17.84 5.04 29.02
CA ALA A 62 -18.27 3.67 29.37
C ALA A 62 -17.24 2.59 28.98
N SER A 63 -16.25 2.93 28.17
CA SER A 63 -15.19 2.01 27.74
C SER A 63 -14.06 1.89 28.77
N VAL A 64 -13.13 0.97 28.54
CA VAL A 64 -11.89 0.82 29.32
C VAL A 64 -11.00 2.07 29.32
N HIS A 65 -11.23 3.01 28.40
CA HIS A 65 -10.45 4.24 28.28
C HIS A 65 -10.93 5.35 29.22
N GLY A 66 -12.20 5.31 29.67
CA GLY A 66 -12.78 6.29 30.59
C GLY A 66 -12.91 7.70 30.01
N GLY A 67 -12.82 7.85 28.68
CA GLY A 67 -12.87 9.12 27.96
C GLY A 67 -12.33 8.99 26.54
N ILE A 68 -12.52 10.03 25.73
CA ILE A 68 -12.09 10.03 24.33
C ILE A 68 -10.59 9.81 24.23
N VAL A 69 -10.21 8.93 23.31
CA VAL A 69 -8.81 8.65 22.96
C VAL A 69 -8.59 8.86 21.46
N ALA A 70 -7.37 9.21 21.08
CA ALA A 70 -7.00 9.24 19.68
C ALA A 70 -6.81 7.79 19.15
N PRO A 71 -7.21 7.50 17.90
CA PRO A 71 -6.79 6.28 17.22
C PRO A 71 -5.26 6.13 17.28
N PRO A 72 -4.71 4.99 17.74
CA PRO A 72 -3.25 4.84 17.91
C PRO A 72 -2.46 5.13 16.62
N ALA A 73 -3.01 4.72 15.48
CA ALA A 73 -2.43 4.94 14.15
C ALA A 73 -2.30 6.42 13.75
N MET A 74 -2.88 7.37 14.51
CA MET A 74 -2.69 8.80 14.30
C MET A 74 -1.37 9.34 14.89
N ILE A 75 -0.57 8.54 15.60
CA ILE A 75 0.62 9.05 16.31
C ILE A 75 1.52 9.95 15.44
N GLN A 76 1.82 9.51 14.22
CA GLN A 76 2.66 10.26 13.29
C GLN A 76 1.97 11.52 12.77
N VAL A 77 0.64 11.49 12.59
CA VAL A 77 -0.19 12.59 12.06
C VAL A 77 0.02 13.87 12.86
N TRP A 78 0.08 13.78 14.18
CA TRP A 78 0.26 14.92 15.08
C TRP A 78 1.58 15.69 14.85
N THR A 79 2.60 14.98 14.38
CA THR A 79 3.96 15.52 14.18
C THR A 79 4.31 15.77 12.72
N MET A 80 3.35 15.57 11.80
CA MET A 80 3.59 15.84 10.39
C MET A 80 3.88 17.33 10.14
N PRO A 81 4.84 17.66 9.26
CA PRO A 81 5.20 19.04 8.96
C PRO A 81 4.09 19.83 8.26
N GLY A 82 3.00 19.21 7.81
CA GLY A 82 1.97 19.90 7.01
C GLY A 82 2.53 20.53 5.72
N VAL A 83 1.73 21.36 5.05
CA VAL A 83 2.03 21.87 3.70
C VAL A 83 3.19 22.89 3.69
N ASN A 84 3.34 23.71 4.75
CA ASN A 84 4.25 24.87 4.77
C ASN A 84 5.30 24.86 5.88
N ARG A 85 5.43 23.78 6.66
CA ARG A 85 6.18 23.79 7.94
C ARG A 85 7.44 22.93 7.92
N ARG A 86 7.79 22.27 6.79
CA ARG A 86 9.01 21.45 6.68
C ARG A 86 10.29 22.25 6.98
N ALA A 87 10.34 23.52 6.55
CA ALA A 87 11.46 24.42 6.86
C ALA A 87 11.64 24.74 8.36
N ARG A 88 10.60 24.51 9.19
CA ARG A 88 10.61 24.84 10.63
C ARG A 88 11.04 23.68 11.52
N GLN A 89 10.99 22.43 11.06
CA GLN A 89 11.21 21.25 11.91
C GLN A 89 12.69 20.95 12.23
N GLY A 90 13.64 21.69 11.64
CA GLY A 90 15.07 21.42 11.78
C GLY A 90 15.48 20.11 11.07
N PRO A 91 16.78 19.91 10.82
CA PRO A 91 17.26 18.67 10.21
C PRO A 91 17.21 17.52 11.22
N THR A 92 16.80 16.35 10.75
CA THR A 92 16.89 15.08 11.49
C THR A 92 18.16 14.32 11.10
N PRO A 93 18.62 13.36 11.92
CA PRO A 93 19.76 12.49 11.59
C PRO A 93 19.61 11.69 10.28
N VAL A 94 18.37 11.62 9.75
CA VAL A 94 18.05 10.89 8.53
C VAL A 94 18.23 11.78 7.29
N ASP A 95 17.99 13.09 7.42
CA ASP A 95 17.90 14.01 6.28
C ASP A 95 19.21 14.09 5.49
N ASP A 96 20.37 14.10 6.16
CA ASP A 96 21.67 14.16 5.48
C ASP A 96 21.95 12.92 4.64
N VAL A 97 21.56 11.73 5.13
CA VAL A 97 21.72 10.46 4.40
C VAL A 97 20.82 10.46 3.18
N LEU A 98 19.56 10.88 3.33
CA LEU A 98 18.63 10.97 2.22
C LEU A 98 19.08 12.00 1.18
N ALA A 99 19.55 13.17 1.61
CA ALA A 99 20.06 14.22 0.74
C ALA A 99 21.32 13.79 -0.02
N MET A 100 22.24 13.06 0.63
CA MET A 100 23.41 12.50 -0.04
C MET A 100 23.01 11.47 -1.10
N LEU A 101 22.03 10.60 -0.81
CA LEU A 101 21.50 9.65 -1.79
C LEU A 101 20.83 10.38 -2.98
N ASP A 102 20.02 11.40 -2.70
CA ASP A 102 19.39 12.25 -3.72
C ASP A 102 20.42 12.93 -4.63
N GLY A 103 21.44 13.57 -4.05
CA GLY A 103 22.52 14.24 -4.78
C GLY A 103 23.37 13.30 -5.64
N ASN A 104 23.26 11.98 -5.45
CA ASN A 104 23.97 10.95 -6.22
C ASN A 104 23.04 10.08 -7.09
N GLY A 105 21.84 10.60 -7.38
CA GLY A 105 20.91 10.04 -8.36
C GLY A 105 19.92 9.01 -7.81
N TYR A 106 19.96 8.68 -6.52
CA TYR A 106 18.97 7.80 -5.88
C TYR A 106 17.70 8.59 -5.50
N THR A 107 17.06 9.18 -6.50
CA THR A 107 15.94 10.12 -6.31
C THR A 107 14.60 9.45 -6.05
N GLY A 108 14.44 8.18 -6.47
CA GLY A 108 13.26 7.38 -6.14
C GLY A 108 13.22 7.05 -4.67
N VAL A 109 12.02 7.10 -4.05
CA VAL A 109 11.80 6.71 -2.66
C VAL A 109 10.52 5.90 -2.55
N VAL A 110 10.57 4.81 -1.80
CA VAL A 110 9.38 4.04 -1.44
C VAL A 110 9.51 3.54 0.00
N ALA A 111 8.44 3.63 0.78
CA ALA A 111 8.38 3.02 2.11
C ALA A 111 8.26 1.49 1.96
N THR A 112 9.05 0.76 2.73
CA THR A 112 9.15 -0.71 2.65
C THR A 112 8.74 -1.40 3.94
N ASN A 113 8.97 -0.77 5.10
CA ASN A 113 8.51 -1.25 6.40
C ASN A 113 8.05 -0.07 7.27
N CYS A 114 6.99 -0.29 8.03
CA CYS A 114 6.51 0.58 9.10
C CYS A 114 6.01 -0.33 10.21
N GLU A 115 6.66 -0.29 11.37
CA GLU A 115 6.28 -1.06 12.55
C GLU A 115 6.05 -0.06 13.69
N GLN A 116 4.83 0.02 14.20
CA GLN A 116 4.45 0.94 15.28
C GLN A 116 4.10 0.17 16.54
N THR A 117 4.67 0.62 17.67
CA THR A 117 4.33 0.16 19.02
C THR A 117 3.68 1.31 19.77
N TYR A 118 2.55 1.06 20.44
CA TYR A 118 1.82 2.08 21.19
C TYR A 118 1.86 1.72 22.68
N HIS A 119 2.54 2.53 23.49
CA HIS A 119 2.69 2.29 24.93
C HIS A 119 1.42 2.67 25.69
N ARG A 120 0.71 3.71 25.21
CA ARG A 120 -0.64 4.07 25.66
C ARG A 120 -1.43 4.80 24.58
N TYR A 121 -2.74 4.91 24.79
CA TYR A 121 -3.59 5.79 24.00
C TYR A 121 -3.31 7.26 24.34
N LEU A 122 -3.27 8.11 23.31
CA LEU A 122 -3.22 9.55 23.50
C LEU A 122 -4.60 10.11 23.81
N ARG A 123 -4.65 11.14 24.64
CA ARG A 123 -5.89 11.83 25.03
C ARG A 123 -5.94 13.23 24.43
N PRO A 124 -7.12 13.80 24.16
CA PRO A 124 -7.25 15.21 23.83
C PRO A 124 -6.52 16.09 24.86
N GLY A 125 -5.64 16.96 24.39
CA GLY A 125 -4.74 17.77 25.21
C GLY A 125 -3.28 17.30 25.22
N ASP A 126 -3.01 16.01 24.99
CA ASP A 126 -1.65 15.49 24.87
C ASP A 126 -0.90 16.21 23.73
N ARG A 127 0.40 16.42 23.88
CA ARG A 127 1.20 17.11 22.86
C ARG A 127 2.49 16.33 22.57
N PRO A 128 2.43 15.34 21.67
CA PRO A 128 3.57 14.46 21.42
C PRO A 128 4.73 15.21 20.77
N VAL A 129 5.95 14.89 21.22
CA VAL A 129 7.21 15.38 20.67
C VAL A 129 7.95 14.19 20.04
N PRO A 130 8.24 14.22 18.72
CA PRO A 130 8.97 13.14 18.07
C PRO A 130 10.45 13.25 18.39
N ALA A 131 11.13 12.12 18.47
CA ALA A 131 12.57 12.03 18.59
C ALA A 131 13.08 10.96 17.62
N THR A 132 13.96 11.35 16.71
CA THR A 132 14.40 10.51 15.59
C THR A 132 15.79 9.98 15.86
N ARG A 133 15.99 8.69 15.62
CA ARG A 133 17.27 8.00 15.71
C ARG A 133 17.54 7.26 14.42
N PHE A 134 18.65 7.58 13.75
CA PHE A 134 19.08 6.81 12.60
C PHE A 134 19.58 5.43 13.05
N THR A 135 19.13 4.34 12.41
CA THR A 135 19.46 2.97 12.87
C THR A 135 20.14 2.10 11.83
N GLY A 136 20.08 2.42 10.52
CA GLY A 136 20.87 1.66 9.57
C GLY A 136 20.78 2.10 8.12
N LEU A 137 21.87 1.80 7.40
CA LEU A 137 21.97 1.87 5.96
C LEU A 137 22.33 0.47 5.43
N THR A 138 21.65 -0.01 4.40
CA THR A 138 21.99 -1.27 3.75
C THR A 138 21.93 -1.12 2.24
N GLY A 139 23.04 -1.34 1.56
CA GLY A 139 23.12 -1.27 0.10
C GLY A 139 24.55 -1.21 -0.40
N PRO A 140 24.74 -1.04 -1.73
CA PRO A 140 23.69 -1.03 -2.73
C PRO A 140 23.05 -2.41 -2.90
N LYS A 141 21.74 -2.46 -3.16
CA LYS A 141 20.98 -3.67 -3.50
C LYS A 141 20.31 -3.48 -4.85
N ARG A 142 20.31 -4.52 -5.68
CA ARG A 142 19.46 -4.59 -6.88
C ARG A 142 18.06 -5.00 -6.47
N THR A 143 17.08 -4.18 -6.80
CA THR A 143 15.65 -4.41 -6.53
C THR A 143 14.87 -4.37 -7.84
N ALA A 144 13.57 -4.70 -7.80
CA ALA A 144 12.69 -4.55 -8.96
C ALA A 144 12.56 -3.10 -9.45
N LEU A 145 12.71 -2.11 -8.56
CA LEU A 145 12.59 -0.68 -8.87
C LEU A 145 13.90 -0.05 -9.36
N GLY A 146 15.02 -0.76 -9.22
CA GLY A 146 16.36 -0.27 -9.57
C GLY A 146 17.40 -0.63 -8.51
N GLU A 147 18.61 -0.12 -8.70
CA GLU A 147 19.65 -0.16 -7.68
C GLU A 147 19.33 0.87 -6.59
N GLY A 148 19.45 0.49 -5.31
CA GLY A 148 19.15 1.38 -4.21
C GLY A 148 19.73 0.98 -2.86
N TYR A 149 19.45 1.82 -1.87
CA TYR A 149 19.83 1.67 -0.47
C TYR A 149 18.58 1.64 0.40
N PHE A 150 18.54 0.69 1.34
CA PHE A 150 17.57 0.71 2.42
C PHE A 150 18.08 1.61 3.54
N VAL A 151 17.25 2.57 3.95
CA VAL A 151 17.53 3.53 5.02
C VAL A 151 16.52 3.26 6.13
N THR A 152 17.00 2.96 7.33
CA THR A 152 16.17 2.60 8.49
C THR A 152 16.41 3.59 9.63
N TRP A 153 15.34 4.02 10.27
CA TRP A 153 15.39 4.84 11.47
C TRP A 153 14.24 4.51 12.40
N ASN A 154 14.39 4.94 13.65
CA ASN A 154 13.35 4.84 14.67
C ASN A 154 12.85 6.25 15.02
N VAL A 155 11.57 6.36 15.33
CA VAL A 155 10.95 7.55 15.90
C VAL A 155 10.28 7.16 17.21
N THR A 156 10.64 7.83 18.30
CA THR A 156 9.97 7.72 19.60
C THR A 156 9.17 9.00 19.82
N TRP A 157 7.90 8.90 20.17
CA TRP A 157 7.10 10.06 20.58
C TRP A 157 7.02 10.12 22.10
N TYR A 158 7.18 11.33 22.64
CA TYR A 158 7.12 11.60 24.07
C TYR A 158 6.00 12.58 24.42
N CYS A 159 5.36 12.40 25.57
CA CYS A 159 4.56 13.42 26.26
C CYS A 159 5.15 13.65 27.65
N ASP A 160 5.59 14.87 27.97
CA ASP A 160 6.21 15.22 29.26
C ASP A 160 7.32 14.23 29.71
N ASP A 161 8.10 13.73 28.73
CA ASP A 161 9.18 12.73 28.86
C ASP A 161 8.78 11.25 29.01
N GLU A 162 7.49 10.94 29.02
CA GLU A 162 6.98 9.57 28.90
C GLU A 162 6.97 9.13 27.42
N PRO A 163 7.63 8.02 27.02
CA PRO A 163 7.48 7.47 25.68
C PRO A 163 6.06 6.93 25.51
N VAL A 164 5.31 7.47 24.57
CA VAL A 164 3.91 7.10 24.31
C VAL A 164 3.74 6.16 23.13
N ALA A 165 4.69 6.17 22.19
CA ALA A 165 4.72 5.30 21.03
C ALA A 165 6.10 5.30 20.37
N GLU A 166 6.38 4.26 19.59
CA GLU A 166 7.60 4.07 18.82
C GLU A 166 7.29 3.59 17.41
N MET A 167 8.13 3.95 16.45
CA MET A 167 8.04 3.51 15.07
C MET A 167 9.42 3.13 14.54
N LEU A 168 9.57 1.91 14.01
CA LEU A 168 10.62 1.60 13.06
C LEU A 168 10.10 1.92 11.66
N PHE A 169 10.87 2.70 10.90
CA PHE A 169 10.53 3.01 9.52
C PHE A 169 11.71 2.72 8.61
N ARG A 170 11.41 2.09 7.47
CA ARG A 170 12.41 1.77 6.45
C ARG A 170 11.94 2.18 5.08
N VAL A 171 12.79 2.93 4.38
CA VAL A 171 12.59 3.28 2.97
C VAL A 171 13.66 2.66 2.10
N LEU A 172 13.32 2.43 0.83
CA LEU A 172 14.27 2.19 -0.24
C LEU A 172 14.45 3.48 -1.04
N LYS A 173 15.67 4.03 -1.04
CA LYS A 173 16.11 5.09 -1.95
C LYS A 173 16.75 4.43 -3.16
N PHE A 174 16.23 4.65 -4.36
CA PHE A 174 16.65 3.94 -5.56
C PHE A 174 16.86 4.88 -6.75
N ARG A 175 17.71 4.48 -7.69
CA ARG A 175 17.85 5.14 -8.99
C ARG A 175 16.66 4.76 -9.87
N PRO A 176 15.77 5.70 -10.24
CA PRO A 176 14.69 5.40 -11.19
C PRO A 176 15.29 4.97 -12.53
N ARG A 177 14.69 3.99 -13.18
CA ARG A 177 15.11 3.59 -14.53
C ARG A 177 14.75 4.69 -15.53
N THR A 178 15.75 5.28 -16.17
CA THR A 178 15.56 6.10 -17.37
C THR A 178 15.48 5.16 -18.57
N ASP A 179 14.28 4.68 -18.92
CA ASP A 179 14.12 4.05 -20.23
C ASP A 179 14.23 5.15 -21.32
N ARG A 180 15.02 4.82 -22.35
CA ARG A 180 15.42 5.68 -23.46
C ARG A 180 14.25 6.46 -24.07
N ALA A 181 14.52 7.72 -24.42
CA ALA A 181 13.73 8.53 -25.32
C ALA A 181 13.24 7.71 -26.53
N GLY A 182 11.97 7.91 -26.87
CA GLY A 182 11.29 7.19 -27.94
C GLY A 182 12.01 7.27 -29.29
N SER A 183 12.15 6.12 -29.92
CA SER A 183 12.15 5.99 -31.36
C SER A 183 10.96 5.11 -31.73
N GLY A 184 9.79 5.73 -31.81
CA GLY A 184 8.66 5.16 -32.52
C GLY A 184 8.99 5.16 -34.00
N ALA A 185 9.35 4.00 -34.54
CA ALA A 185 9.13 3.69 -35.94
C ALA A 185 7.92 2.76 -35.98
N GLN A 186 6.84 3.28 -36.55
CA GLN A 186 5.63 2.57 -36.90
C GLN A 186 5.97 1.39 -37.79
N ASP A 187 5.46 0.20 -37.46
CA ASP A 187 5.03 -0.74 -38.48
C ASP A 187 3.61 -1.16 -38.13
N GLY A 188 2.68 -0.62 -38.93
CA GLY A 188 1.28 -0.99 -38.87
C GLY A 188 1.11 -2.42 -39.37
N ARG A 189 0.71 -3.31 -38.46
CA ARG A 189 -0.08 -4.48 -38.81
C ARG A 189 -1.27 -4.55 -37.86
N THR A 190 -2.41 -4.10 -38.39
CA THR A 190 -3.74 -4.54 -37.97
C THR A 190 -3.82 -6.05 -38.23
N ASP A 191 -3.88 -6.86 -37.16
CA ASP A 191 -4.33 -8.25 -37.28
C ASP A 191 -5.70 -8.37 -36.61
N SER A 192 -6.72 -8.09 -37.42
CA SER A 192 -8.06 -8.61 -37.22
C SER A 192 -8.04 -10.08 -37.67
N GLY A 193 -7.78 -10.99 -36.73
CA GLY A 193 -7.69 -12.41 -37.01
C GLY A 193 -8.16 -13.24 -35.83
N THR A 194 -9.36 -13.80 -35.93
CA THR A 194 -9.79 -15.00 -35.20
C THR A 194 -8.83 -16.14 -35.56
N GLY A 195 -7.88 -16.44 -34.67
CA GLY A 195 -6.91 -17.52 -34.85
C GLY A 195 -6.77 -18.35 -33.59
N GLU A 196 -7.04 -19.65 -33.70
CA GLU A 196 -6.78 -20.66 -32.67
C GLU A 196 -5.32 -20.58 -32.20
N ALA A 197 -5.14 -20.55 -30.88
CA ALA A 197 -3.85 -20.34 -30.23
C ALA A 197 -2.91 -21.53 -30.43
N SER A 198 -1.67 -21.23 -30.83
CA SER A 198 -0.58 -22.20 -30.95
C SER A 198 -0.16 -22.77 -29.59
N ALA A 199 0.09 -24.08 -29.56
CA ALA A 199 0.46 -24.87 -28.40
C ALA A 199 1.96 -24.76 -28.04
N GLY A 200 2.44 -23.53 -27.81
CA GLY A 200 3.77 -23.25 -27.25
C GLY A 200 3.69 -22.81 -25.78
N PRO A 201 4.71 -23.04 -24.94
CA PRO A 201 4.73 -22.55 -23.57
C PRO A 201 4.61 -21.02 -23.51
N ARG A 202 3.72 -20.48 -22.67
CA ARG A 202 3.62 -19.04 -22.49
C ARG A 202 4.78 -18.54 -21.62
N PRO A 203 5.38 -17.37 -21.92
CA PRO A 203 6.38 -16.80 -21.04
C PRO A 203 5.77 -16.51 -19.65
N PRO A 204 6.52 -16.68 -18.55
CA PRO A 204 6.02 -16.42 -17.20
C PRO A 204 5.51 -14.98 -17.05
N TYR A 205 4.34 -14.83 -16.43
CA TYR A 205 3.78 -13.51 -16.17
C TYR A 205 4.56 -12.84 -15.02
N PRO A 206 5.03 -11.59 -15.20
CA PRO A 206 5.97 -10.97 -14.27
C PRO A 206 5.36 -10.55 -12.93
N LEU A 207 4.02 -10.54 -12.79
CA LEU A 207 3.33 -10.13 -11.57
C LEU A 207 2.52 -11.31 -11.02
N ARG A 208 3.05 -12.01 -10.01
CA ARG A 208 2.35 -13.10 -9.35
C ARG A 208 1.61 -12.62 -8.10
N PRO A 209 0.38 -13.07 -7.84
CA PRO A 209 -0.27 -12.86 -6.55
C PRO A 209 0.52 -13.49 -5.41
N ALA A 210 0.49 -12.84 -4.24
CA ALA A 210 0.96 -13.47 -3.01
C ALA A 210 -0.11 -14.46 -2.52
N VAL A 211 0.10 -15.74 -2.79
CA VAL A 211 -0.80 -16.82 -2.38
C VAL A 211 -0.36 -17.37 -1.03
N ASN A 212 -1.30 -17.45 -0.08
CA ASN A 212 -1.12 -18.09 1.22
C ASN A 212 -2.35 -18.95 1.57
N GLU A 213 -2.33 -19.62 2.72
CA GLU A 213 -3.44 -20.49 3.15
C GLU A 213 -4.80 -19.78 3.20
N ASP A 214 -4.82 -18.49 3.56
CA ASP A 214 -6.05 -17.70 3.67
C ASP A 214 -6.63 -17.26 2.31
N THR A 215 -5.84 -17.34 1.23
CA THR A 215 -6.21 -16.85 -0.10
C THR A 215 -6.15 -17.93 -1.18
N ALA A 216 -5.56 -19.09 -0.93
CA ALA A 216 -5.42 -20.19 -1.88
C ALA A 216 -6.76 -20.58 -2.54
N PHE A 217 -7.83 -20.71 -1.74
CA PHE A 217 -9.16 -21.08 -2.24
C PHE A 217 -9.70 -20.13 -3.33
N PHE A 218 -9.34 -18.84 -3.27
CA PHE A 218 -9.76 -17.83 -4.25
C PHE A 218 -9.05 -18.04 -5.58
N TRP A 219 -7.73 -18.29 -5.54
CA TRP A 219 -6.91 -18.49 -6.74
C TRP A 219 -7.17 -19.86 -7.39
N GLU A 220 -7.41 -20.90 -6.60
CA GLU A 220 -7.90 -22.19 -7.08
C GLU A 220 -9.26 -22.06 -7.77
N GLY A 221 -10.16 -21.23 -7.21
CA GLY A 221 -11.42 -20.88 -7.84
C GLY A 221 -11.21 -20.20 -9.18
N ALA A 222 -10.34 -19.18 -9.23
CA ALA A 222 -10.04 -18.47 -10.48
C ALA A 222 -9.49 -19.42 -11.57
N ALA A 223 -8.63 -20.36 -11.21
CA ALA A 223 -8.12 -21.39 -12.13
C ALA A 223 -9.23 -22.32 -12.67
N GLN A 224 -10.32 -22.49 -11.92
CA GLN A 224 -11.49 -23.29 -12.29
C GLN A 224 -12.62 -22.46 -12.93
N GLY A 225 -12.41 -21.15 -13.14
CA GLY A 225 -13.45 -20.27 -13.67
C GLY A 225 -14.54 -19.89 -12.64
N GLU A 226 -14.23 -19.98 -11.35
CA GLU A 226 -15.13 -19.67 -10.25
C GLU A 226 -14.66 -18.45 -9.44
N LEU A 227 -15.54 -17.46 -9.27
CA LEU A 227 -15.27 -16.29 -8.45
C LEU A 227 -15.72 -16.58 -7.03
N ARG A 228 -14.84 -17.20 -6.24
CA ARG A 228 -15.16 -17.64 -4.88
C ARG A 228 -15.10 -16.49 -3.88
N ILE A 229 -16.14 -16.31 -3.07
CA ILE A 229 -16.20 -15.33 -1.98
C ILE A 229 -16.16 -16.09 -0.65
N GLN A 230 -15.31 -15.66 0.27
CA GLN A 230 -15.23 -16.29 1.59
C GLN A 230 -16.54 -16.10 2.37
N LYS A 231 -17.00 -17.17 3.00
CA LYS A 231 -18.18 -17.20 3.87
C LYS A 231 -17.82 -17.79 5.23
N CYS A 232 -18.25 -17.16 6.32
CA CYS A 232 -18.17 -17.78 7.64
C CYS A 232 -19.10 -19.00 7.69
N ALA A 233 -18.57 -20.16 8.11
CA ALA A 233 -19.37 -21.39 8.20
C ALA A 233 -20.44 -21.32 9.31
N ASP A 234 -20.22 -20.50 10.34
CA ASP A 234 -21.11 -20.44 11.51
C ASP A 234 -22.20 -19.38 11.39
N CYS A 235 -21.84 -18.15 10.99
CA CYS A 235 -22.81 -17.03 10.90
C CYS A 235 -23.21 -16.67 9.47
N GLY A 236 -22.58 -17.27 8.46
CA GLY A 236 -22.90 -17.03 7.05
C GLY A 236 -22.42 -15.69 6.48
N GLN A 237 -21.74 -14.84 7.26
CA GLN A 237 -21.20 -13.56 6.79
C GLN A 237 -20.25 -13.75 5.60
N LEU A 238 -20.54 -13.04 4.50
CA LEU A 238 -19.65 -12.95 3.35
C LEU A 238 -18.57 -11.88 3.56
N ARG A 239 -17.38 -12.10 3.00
CA ARG A 239 -16.32 -11.10 3.00
C ARG A 239 -15.34 -11.22 1.84
N HIS A 240 -14.87 -10.05 1.43
CA HIS A 240 -13.71 -9.86 0.57
C HIS A 240 -13.05 -8.53 0.98
N PRO A 241 -11.72 -8.47 1.16
CA PRO A 241 -10.73 -9.53 0.97
C PRO A 241 -10.84 -10.70 1.98
N PRO A 242 -10.29 -11.89 1.67
CA PRO A 242 -10.23 -13.03 2.59
C PRO A 242 -9.28 -12.85 3.78
N GLY A 243 -9.21 -13.83 4.67
CA GLY A 243 -8.47 -13.76 5.95
C GLY A 243 -8.96 -14.79 6.98
N PRO A 244 -8.30 -14.89 8.14
CA PRO A 244 -8.34 -16.10 8.96
C PRO A 244 -9.55 -16.19 9.91
N MET A 245 -10.22 -15.08 10.22
CA MET A 245 -11.28 -15.04 11.23
C MET A 245 -12.45 -14.17 10.79
N CYS A 246 -13.67 -14.59 11.16
CA CYS A 246 -14.87 -13.80 10.91
C CYS A 246 -14.87 -12.53 11.81
N PRO A 247 -14.98 -11.32 11.25
CA PRO A 247 -15.02 -10.09 12.06
C PRO A 247 -16.34 -9.94 12.84
N SER A 248 -17.40 -10.64 12.45
CA SER A 248 -18.72 -10.58 13.09
C SER A 248 -18.81 -11.49 14.31
N CYS A 249 -18.53 -12.79 14.16
CA CYS A 249 -18.69 -13.77 15.24
C CYS A 249 -17.37 -14.33 15.82
N ARG A 250 -16.21 -13.92 15.27
CA ARG A 250 -14.87 -14.42 15.65
C ARG A 250 -14.61 -15.91 15.39
N SER A 251 -15.47 -16.57 14.65
CA SER A 251 -15.23 -17.96 14.21
C SER A 251 -14.04 -18.04 13.24
N ALA A 252 -13.26 -19.11 13.39
CA ALA A 252 -12.23 -19.52 12.43
C ALA A 252 -12.75 -20.53 11.39
N ALA A 253 -14.02 -20.97 11.49
CA ALA A 253 -14.64 -21.89 10.55
C ALA A 253 -15.01 -21.14 9.26
N ARG A 254 -14.43 -21.58 8.14
CA ARG A 254 -14.48 -20.89 6.85
C ARG A 254 -14.96 -21.84 5.76
N THR A 255 -15.83 -21.32 4.90
CA THR A 255 -16.21 -21.93 3.63
C THR A 255 -16.21 -20.84 2.55
N HIS A 256 -16.73 -21.12 1.37
CA HIS A 256 -16.92 -20.13 0.33
C HIS A 256 -18.25 -20.33 -0.41
N VAL A 257 -18.67 -19.30 -1.13
CA VAL A 257 -19.72 -19.36 -2.14
C VAL A 257 -19.12 -19.00 -3.49
N VAL A 258 -19.65 -19.55 -4.57
CA VAL A 258 -19.32 -19.10 -5.93
C VAL A 258 -20.25 -17.93 -6.25
N ALA A 259 -19.67 -16.77 -6.57
CA ALA A 259 -20.43 -15.58 -6.93
C ALA A 259 -21.13 -15.76 -8.29
N SER A 260 -22.19 -14.99 -8.50
CA SER A 260 -22.89 -14.85 -9.78
C SER A 260 -21.97 -14.45 -10.93
N GLY A 261 -20.83 -13.82 -10.61
CA GLY A 261 -19.90 -13.27 -11.59
C GLY A 261 -20.39 -11.95 -12.19
N LEU A 262 -21.45 -11.36 -11.67
CA LEU A 262 -21.96 -10.05 -12.09
C LEU A 262 -21.47 -8.97 -11.13
N GLY A 263 -21.37 -7.73 -11.61
CA GLY A 263 -21.13 -6.59 -10.74
C GLY A 263 -21.24 -5.27 -11.50
N GLU A 264 -21.04 -4.18 -10.78
CA GLU A 264 -21.07 -2.82 -11.34
C GLU A 264 -19.81 -2.05 -10.92
N VAL A 265 -19.35 -1.13 -11.77
CA VAL A 265 -18.21 -0.26 -11.43
C VAL A 265 -18.61 0.65 -10.26
N TYR A 266 -18.07 0.38 -9.07
CA TYR A 266 -18.24 1.25 -7.90
C TYR A 266 -17.29 2.45 -7.97
N SER A 267 -16.04 2.20 -8.35
CA SER A 267 -15.00 3.22 -8.58
C SER A 267 -13.93 2.67 -9.51
N TYR A 268 -13.16 3.52 -10.18
CA TYR A 268 -12.08 3.09 -11.06
C TYR A 268 -10.98 4.13 -11.20
N VAL A 269 -9.82 3.66 -11.65
CA VAL A 269 -8.70 4.50 -12.10
C VAL A 269 -8.27 4.05 -13.49
N VAL A 270 -7.81 5.01 -14.30
CA VAL A 270 -7.14 4.75 -15.58
C VAL A 270 -5.64 4.95 -15.36
N HIS A 271 -4.88 3.86 -15.41
CA HIS A 271 -3.44 3.90 -15.21
C HIS A 271 -2.74 4.28 -16.51
N HIS A 272 -2.10 5.46 -16.54
CA HIS A 272 -1.34 5.94 -17.70
C HIS A 272 0.18 5.74 -17.55
N HIS A 273 0.73 5.95 -16.35
CA HIS A 273 2.17 5.95 -16.10
C HIS A 273 2.46 5.72 -14.60
N PRO A 274 3.59 5.09 -14.20
CA PRO A 274 4.67 4.50 -15.02
C PRO A 274 4.31 3.17 -15.69
N PRO A 275 5.10 2.69 -16.67
CA PRO A 275 4.88 1.36 -17.26
C PRO A 275 4.86 0.27 -16.18
N VAL A 276 3.89 -0.63 -16.27
CA VAL A 276 3.74 -1.78 -15.36
C VAL A 276 4.13 -3.05 -16.12
N PRO A 277 5.05 -3.89 -15.60
CA PRO A 277 5.45 -5.13 -16.26
C PRO A 277 4.24 -6.01 -16.61
N GLY A 278 4.19 -6.50 -17.85
CA GLY A 278 3.09 -7.35 -18.31
C GLY A 278 1.75 -6.62 -18.50
N ARG A 279 1.74 -5.29 -18.59
CA ARG A 279 0.54 -4.48 -18.87
C ARG A 279 0.84 -3.44 -19.94
N GLN A 280 -0.12 -3.23 -20.84
CA GLN A 280 -0.10 -2.13 -21.81
C GLN A 280 -0.92 -0.97 -21.27
N ALA A 281 -0.32 0.22 -21.14
CA ALA A 281 -1.04 1.42 -20.74
C ALA A 281 -1.69 2.12 -21.96
N PRO A 282 -2.84 2.80 -21.79
CA PRO A 282 -3.62 2.90 -20.56
C PRO A 282 -4.46 1.64 -20.28
N PHE A 283 -4.63 1.28 -19.02
CA PHE A 283 -5.53 0.20 -18.59
C PHE A 283 -6.36 0.59 -17.37
N VAL A 284 -7.54 -0.02 -17.23
CA VAL A 284 -8.49 0.29 -16.15
C VAL A 284 -8.32 -0.68 -14.99
N VAL A 285 -8.28 -0.14 -13.77
CA VAL A 285 -8.43 -0.91 -12.52
C VAL A 285 -9.71 -0.41 -11.85
N ALA A 286 -10.67 -1.30 -11.65
CA ALA A 286 -11.95 -0.98 -11.04
C ALA A 286 -12.12 -1.70 -9.70
N VAL A 287 -12.80 -1.02 -8.79
CA VAL A 287 -13.49 -1.61 -7.65
C VAL A 287 -14.88 -1.98 -8.15
N VAL A 288 -15.20 -3.27 -8.20
CA VAL A 288 -16.48 -3.77 -8.70
C VAL A 288 -17.33 -4.19 -7.51
N GLU A 289 -18.54 -3.65 -7.42
CA GLU A 289 -19.54 -4.03 -6.42
C GLU A 289 -20.39 -5.17 -6.95
N LEU A 290 -20.44 -6.26 -6.19
CA LEU A 290 -21.16 -7.47 -6.56
C LEU A 290 -22.54 -7.48 -5.87
N PRO A 291 -23.57 -8.11 -6.47
CA PRO A 291 -24.89 -8.29 -5.83
C PRO A 291 -24.83 -9.00 -4.47
N GLU A 292 -23.80 -9.82 -4.23
CA GLU A 292 -23.54 -10.50 -2.96
C GLU A 292 -23.12 -9.54 -1.82
N GLY A 293 -22.91 -8.25 -2.11
CA GLY A 293 -22.62 -7.21 -1.12
C GLY A 293 -21.15 -7.03 -0.77
N VAL A 294 -20.24 -7.66 -1.52
CA VAL A 294 -18.78 -7.46 -1.42
C VAL A 294 -18.26 -6.66 -2.60
N ARG A 295 -17.06 -6.09 -2.45
CA ARG A 295 -16.36 -5.42 -3.55
C ARG A 295 -15.07 -6.14 -3.88
N ILE A 296 -14.77 -6.28 -5.17
CA ILE A 296 -13.57 -6.96 -5.67
C ILE A 296 -12.83 -6.02 -6.61
N VAL A 297 -11.51 -5.91 -6.41
CA VAL A 297 -10.64 -5.14 -7.31
C VAL A 297 -10.24 -6.02 -8.49
N GLY A 298 -10.38 -5.49 -9.70
CA GLY A 298 -9.96 -6.19 -10.91
C GLY A 298 -9.80 -5.25 -12.10
N ASN A 299 -9.30 -5.77 -13.22
CA ASN A 299 -9.18 -4.99 -14.44
C ASN A 299 -10.46 -5.07 -15.27
N VAL A 300 -10.89 -3.93 -15.81
CA VAL A 300 -11.89 -3.91 -16.87
C VAL A 300 -11.14 -4.04 -18.20
N VAL A 301 -11.48 -5.06 -18.98
CA VAL A 301 -10.86 -5.39 -20.27
C VAL A 301 -11.94 -5.49 -21.35
N ASP A 302 -11.50 -5.69 -22.59
CA ASP A 302 -12.36 -5.80 -23.78
C ASP A 302 -13.26 -4.57 -24.04
N CYS A 303 -12.88 -3.41 -23.51
CA CYS A 303 -13.44 -2.12 -23.89
C CYS A 303 -12.39 -1.00 -23.78
N PRO A 304 -12.54 0.10 -24.52
CA PRO A 304 -11.70 1.28 -24.37
C PRO A 304 -11.78 1.86 -22.94
N PRO A 305 -10.66 2.30 -22.33
CA PRO A 305 -10.70 2.93 -21.01
C PRO A 305 -11.61 4.15 -20.91
N SER A 306 -11.83 4.86 -22.02
CA SER A 306 -12.72 6.03 -22.12
C SER A 306 -14.20 5.69 -21.99
N GLU A 307 -14.58 4.43 -22.19
CA GLU A 307 -15.98 3.98 -22.08
C GLU A 307 -16.33 3.56 -20.66
N VAL A 308 -15.33 3.23 -19.82
CA VAL A 308 -15.58 2.81 -18.44
C VAL A 308 -16.06 4.00 -17.62
N GLY A 309 -17.20 3.83 -16.96
CA GLY A 309 -17.79 4.79 -16.05
C GLY A 309 -18.41 4.12 -14.83
N ILE A 310 -18.65 4.92 -13.78
CA ILE A 310 -19.32 4.48 -12.55
C ILE A 310 -20.72 3.93 -12.90
N GLY A 311 -21.09 2.80 -12.29
CA GLY A 311 -22.36 2.11 -12.54
C GLY A 311 -22.39 1.26 -13.81
N MET A 312 -21.31 1.20 -14.59
CA MET A 312 -21.25 0.31 -15.76
C MET A 312 -21.45 -1.15 -15.32
N PRO A 313 -22.39 -1.89 -15.91
CA PRO A 313 -22.59 -3.30 -15.60
C PRO A 313 -21.47 -4.14 -16.20
N LEU A 314 -20.94 -5.04 -15.38
CA LEU A 314 -19.81 -5.90 -15.69
C LEU A 314 -20.15 -7.37 -15.45
N ARG A 315 -19.42 -8.24 -16.14
CA ARG A 315 -19.33 -9.67 -15.81
C ARG A 315 -17.88 -10.11 -15.69
N VAL A 316 -17.62 -11.07 -14.82
CA VAL A 316 -16.29 -11.65 -14.65
C VAL A 316 -15.91 -12.44 -15.89
N THR A 317 -14.62 -12.37 -16.23
CA THR A 317 -13.96 -13.21 -17.23
C THR A 317 -12.65 -13.72 -16.64
N TYR A 318 -12.14 -14.83 -17.16
CA TYR A 318 -10.90 -15.43 -16.66
C TYR A 318 -9.88 -15.42 -17.77
N ARG A 319 -8.71 -14.81 -17.50
CA ARG A 319 -7.64 -14.68 -18.48
C ARG A 319 -6.43 -15.48 -18.01
N GLN A 320 -5.98 -16.40 -18.84
CA GLN A 320 -4.72 -17.11 -18.65
C GLN A 320 -3.55 -16.14 -18.87
N MET A 321 -2.74 -15.91 -17.84
CA MET A 321 -1.59 -15.02 -17.90
C MET A 321 -0.32 -15.75 -18.35
N ASP A 322 -0.11 -16.96 -17.82
CA ASP A 322 0.94 -17.90 -18.19
C ASP A 322 0.45 -19.34 -17.91
N ASP A 323 1.30 -20.36 -17.97
CA ASP A 323 0.89 -21.76 -17.82
C ASP A 323 0.36 -22.10 -16.40
N GLU A 324 0.61 -21.25 -15.39
CA GLU A 324 0.27 -21.52 -13.98
C GLU A 324 -0.76 -20.53 -13.41
N LEU A 325 -0.94 -19.36 -14.03
CA LEU A 325 -1.74 -18.27 -13.47
C LEU A 325 -2.93 -17.91 -14.34
N VAL A 326 -4.12 -18.00 -13.74
CA VAL A 326 -5.37 -17.44 -14.25
C VAL A 326 -5.80 -16.29 -13.35
N LEU A 327 -6.14 -15.14 -13.94
CA LEU A 327 -6.66 -14.00 -13.20
C LEU A 327 -8.13 -13.73 -13.55
N PRO A 328 -8.99 -13.48 -12.54
CA PRO A 328 -10.30 -12.92 -12.77
C PRO A 328 -10.16 -11.45 -13.19
N MET A 329 -10.86 -11.09 -14.26
CA MET A 329 -10.98 -9.75 -14.82
C MET A 329 -12.46 -9.46 -15.07
N TRP A 330 -12.78 -8.26 -15.53
CA TRP A 330 -14.15 -7.82 -15.78
C TRP A 330 -14.27 -7.32 -17.20
N ILE A 331 -15.43 -7.56 -17.80
CA ILE A 331 -15.77 -7.04 -19.13
C ILE A 331 -17.16 -6.43 -19.08
N PRO A 332 -17.47 -5.45 -19.94
CA PRO A 332 -18.83 -4.92 -20.04
C PRO A 332 -19.84 -6.04 -20.23
N ARG A 333 -20.92 -5.98 -19.47
CA ARG A 333 -22.07 -6.83 -19.68
C ARG A 333 -22.81 -6.31 -20.91
N GLU A 334 -23.08 -7.19 -21.87
CA GLU A 334 -23.97 -6.84 -22.99
C GLU A 334 -25.36 -6.47 -22.45
N PRO A 335 -26.03 -5.45 -23.03
CA PRO A 335 -27.32 -4.95 -22.56
C PRO A 335 -28.42 -5.99 -22.38
#